data_AF-A0A975R8V8-F1
#
_entry.id   AF-A0A975R8V8-F1
#
_cell.length_a   1.000
_cell.length_b   1.000
_cell.length_c   1.000
_cell.angle_alpha   90.00
_cell.angle_beta   90.00
_cell.angle_gamma   90.00
#
_symmetry.space_group_name_H-M   'P 1'
#
loop_
_entity.id
_entity.type
_entity.pdbx_description
1 polymer ?
#
loop_
_entity_poly.entity_id
_entity_poly.type
_entity_poly.pdbx_seq_one_letter_code
_entity_poly.pdbx_strand_id
1 'polypeptide(L)'
;MKTYISVPIPTHQFLDLADFLQNNQDPRDPVDMVALAIDYWMDNASWKPELLMATDGRGYQWKSLFLPEKTQIRMQYRGTYFYAKVESDAIIYQGKSISPGQLANTITQSNRNAWRDLWIKRPVDHEWKLADDCRREQLDSGHQTVV
;
A
#
# COMPACT_ATOMS: atom_id res chain seq x y z
N MET A 1 -32.14 -11.52 -20.54
CA MET A 1 -31.29 -11.79 -21.73
C MET A 1 -29.84 -11.68 -21.26
N LYS A 2 -29.01 -12.72 -21.41
CA LYS A 2 -27.58 -12.61 -21.08
C LYS A 2 -26.88 -11.88 -22.23
N THR A 3 -26.19 -10.80 -21.91
CA THR A 3 -25.35 -10.05 -22.85
C THR A 3 -23.89 -10.34 -22.53
N TYR A 4 -23.07 -10.56 -23.56
CA TYR A 4 -21.65 -10.87 -23.40
C TYR A 4 -20.80 -9.77 -24.04
N ILE A 5 -19.63 -9.54 -23.46
CA ILE A 5 -18.60 -8.64 -23.98
C ILE A 5 -17.29 -9.43 -24.14
N SER A 6 -16.40 -8.96 -25.01
CA SER A 6 -15.06 -9.54 -25.15
C SER A 6 -14.05 -8.67 -24.41
N VAL A 7 -13.36 -9.26 -23.43
CA VAL A 7 -12.26 -8.60 -22.70
C VAL A 7 -10.95 -9.25 -23.13
N PRO A 8 -10.01 -8.52 -23.74
CA PRO A 8 -8.72 -9.08 -24.09
C PRO A 8 -7.90 -9.35 -22.83
N ILE A 9 -7.44 -10.59 -22.68
CA ILE A 9 -6.52 -11.02 -21.62
C ILE A 9 -5.25 -11.60 -22.27
N PRO A 10 -4.07 -11.42 -21.68
CA PRO A 10 -2.85 -12.07 -22.16
C PRO A 10 -3.00 -13.59 -22.20
N THR A 11 -2.54 -14.23 -23.27
CA THR A 11 -2.67 -15.68 -23.46
C THR A 11 -2.04 -16.47 -22.31
N HIS A 12 -0.87 -16.06 -21.83
CA HIS A 12 -0.19 -16.75 -20.72
C HIS A 12 -1.05 -16.73 -19.45
N GLN A 13 -1.71 -15.60 -19.13
CA GLN A 13 -2.55 -15.48 -17.95
C GLN A 13 -3.75 -16.43 -17.98
N PHE A 14 -4.35 -16.64 -19.16
CA PHE A 14 -5.44 -17.60 -19.32
C PHE A 14 -4.94 -19.05 -19.21
N LEU A 15 -3.77 -19.35 -19.78
CA LEU A 15 -3.15 -20.67 -19.66
C LEU A 15 -2.78 -20.98 -18.20
N ASP A 16 -2.22 -20.02 -17.48
CA ASP A 16 -1.88 -20.16 -16.06
C ASP A 16 -3.12 -20.49 -15.22
N LEU A 17 -4.26 -19.87 -15.51
CA LEU A 17 -5.54 -20.19 -14.86
C LEU A 17 -6.00 -21.62 -15.19
N ALA A 18 -5.93 -22.03 -16.45
CA ALA A 18 -6.32 -23.38 -16.86
C ALA A 18 -5.44 -24.45 -16.20
N ASP A 19 -4.12 -24.23 -16.19
CA ASP A 19 -3.14 -25.11 -15.54
C ASP A 19 -3.38 -25.16 -14.03
N PHE A 20 -3.68 -24.02 -13.40
CA PHE A 20 -4.02 -23.95 -11.98
C PHE A 20 -5.25 -24.80 -11.66
N LEU A 21 -6.33 -24.70 -12.44
CA LEU A 21 -7.54 -25.50 -12.25
C LEU A 21 -7.25 -27.00 -12.43
N GLN A 22 -6.50 -27.35 -13.48
CA GLN A 22 -6.12 -28.74 -13.75
C GLN A 22 -5.28 -29.34 -12.61
N ASN A 23 -4.26 -28.62 -12.13
CA ASN A 23 -3.38 -29.06 -11.05
C ASN A 23 -4.14 -29.26 -9.73
N ASN A 24 -5.19 -28.47 -9.49
CA ASN A 24 -6.06 -28.58 -8.32
C ASN A 24 -7.25 -29.54 -8.53
N GLN A 25 -7.29 -30.26 -9.66
CA GLN A 25 -8.39 -31.18 -10.03
C GLN A 25 -9.76 -30.49 -10.02
N ASP A 26 -9.79 -29.21 -10.36
CA ASP A 26 -11.01 -28.42 -10.44
C ASP A 26 -11.69 -28.63 -11.81
N PRO A 27 -12.93 -29.16 -11.85
CA PRO A 27 -13.60 -29.50 -13.10
C PRO A 27 -14.28 -28.30 -13.78
N ARG A 28 -14.23 -27.10 -13.19
CA ARG A 28 -14.89 -25.91 -13.72
C ARG A 28 -14.21 -25.39 -14.98
N ASP A 29 -15.00 -24.86 -15.92
CA ASP A 29 -14.49 -24.25 -17.15
C ASP A 29 -13.65 -23.00 -16.80
N PRO A 30 -12.41 -22.86 -17.32
CA PRO A 30 -11.60 -21.67 -17.12
C PRO A 30 -12.31 -20.36 -17.52
N VAL A 31 -13.19 -20.38 -18.51
CA VAL A 31 -13.99 -19.22 -18.94
C VAL A 31 -15.00 -18.82 -17.88
N ASP A 32 -15.71 -19.78 -17.29
CA ASP A 32 -16.64 -19.52 -16.17
C ASP A 32 -15.88 -19.03 -14.94
N MET A 33 -14.66 -19.53 -14.73
CA MET A 33 -13.78 -19.10 -13.65
C MET A 33 -13.29 -17.66 -13.80
N VAL A 34 -13.15 -17.13 -15.02
CA VAL A 34 -12.87 -15.71 -15.24
C VAL A 34 -14.02 -14.84 -14.72
N ALA A 35 -15.27 -15.21 -15.03
CA ALA A 35 -16.44 -14.48 -14.52
C ALA A 35 -16.50 -14.53 -12.99
N LEU A 36 -16.31 -15.72 -12.41
CA LEU A 36 -16.29 -15.90 -10.96
C LEU A 36 -15.13 -15.13 -10.30
N ALA A 37 -13.97 -15.05 -10.94
CA ALA A 37 -12.83 -14.30 -10.44
C ALA A 37 -13.09 -12.79 -10.41
N ILE A 38 -13.83 -12.27 -11.40
CA ILE A 38 -14.27 -10.87 -11.41
C ILE A 38 -15.23 -10.59 -10.26
N ASP A 39 -16.25 -11.44 -10.07
CA ASP A 39 -17.20 -11.32 -8.96
C ASP A 39 -16.49 -11.40 -7.61
N TYR A 40 -15.62 -12.39 -7.45
CA TYR A 40 -14.78 -12.55 -6.26
C TYR A 40 -13.91 -11.31 -6.02
N TRP A 41 -13.28 -10.76 -7.07
CA TRP A 41 -12.48 -9.56 -6.92
C TRP A 41 -13.32 -8.35 -6.48
N MET A 42 -14.50 -8.14 -7.08
CA MET A 42 -15.41 -7.04 -6.71
C MET A 42 -15.90 -7.17 -5.27
N ASP A 43 -16.32 -8.38 -4.87
CA ASP A 43 -16.75 -8.67 -3.51
C ASP A 43 -15.64 -8.35 -2.52
N ASN A 44 -14.40 -8.77 -2.79
CA ASN A 44 -13.25 -8.48 -1.93
C ASN A 44 -12.83 -7.02 -1.93
N ALA A 45 -12.87 -6.36 -3.10
CA ALA A 45 -12.52 -4.95 -3.23
C ALA A 45 -13.53 -4.04 -2.50
N SER A 46 -14.79 -4.46 -2.36
CA SER A 46 -15.83 -3.69 -1.67
C SER A 46 -15.53 -3.46 -0.18
N TRP A 47 -14.80 -4.37 0.47
CA TRP A 47 -14.46 -4.28 1.90
C TRP A 47 -12.94 -4.17 2.17
N LYS A 48 -12.11 -4.18 1.13
CA LYS A 48 -10.67 -3.87 1.19
C LYS A 48 -10.34 -2.61 0.40
N PRO A 49 -10.39 -1.42 1.03
CA PRO A 49 -10.03 -0.17 0.37
C PRO A 49 -8.65 -0.20 -0.29
N GLU A 50 -7.70 -0.98 0.22
CA GLU A 50 -6.38 -1.14 -0.39
C GLU A 50 -6.40 -1.74 -1.81
N LEU A 51 -7.38 -2.57 -2.17
CA LEU A 51 -7.48 -3.18 -3.51
C LEU A 51 -8.02 -2.20 -4.57
N LEU A 52 -8.74 -1.17 -4.12
CA LEU A 52 -9.29 -0.12 -4.97
C LEU A 52 -8.31 1.04 -5.20
N MET A 53 -7.24 1.12 -4.40
CA MET A 53 -6.21 2.11 -4.59
C MET A 53 -5.16 1.56 -5.56
N ALA A 54 -5.14 2.09 -6.78
CA ALA A 54 -3.98 1.99 -7.65
C ALA A 54 -2.79 2.66 -6.95
N THR A 55 -2.07 1.90 -6.13
CA THR A 55 -0.72 2.30 -5.76
C THR A 55 0.12 1.98 -6.98
N ASP A 56 0.59 2.99 -7.71
CA ASP A 56 1.45 2.82 -8.89
C ASP A 56 2.83 2.19 -8.55
N GLY A 57 2.95 1.49 -7.41
CA GLY A 57 4.20 1.08 -6.79
C GLY A 57 5.06 2.25 -6.30
N ARG A 58 4.59 3.50 -6.47
CA ARG A 58 5.34 4.72 -6.14
C ARG A 58 5.20 5.07 -4.67
N GLY A 59 6.31 5.51 -4.09
CA GLY A 59 6.38 5.89 -2.69
C GLY A 59 7.83 6.03 -2.23
N TYR A 60 7.99 6.34 -0.96
CA TYR A 60 9.28 6.52 -0.30
C TYR A 60 9.65 5.28 0.53
N GLN A 61 10.80 4.66 0.24
CA GLN A 61 11.31 3.55 1.04
C GLN A 61 12.12 4.07 2.24
N TRP A 62 11.57 3.92 3.45
CA TRP A 62 12.26 4.25 4.70
C TRP A 62 12.78 2.98 5.39
N LYS A 63 13.99 2.55 5.00
CA LYS A 63 14.60 1.31 5.50
C LYS A 63 13.70 0.09 5.28
N SER A 64 12.99 -0.39 6.31
CA SER A 64 12.06 -1.53 6.23
C SER A 64 10.59 -1.13 6.10
N LEU A 65 10.27 0.16 6.17
CA LEU A 65 8.91 0.69 6.05
C LEU A 65 8.75 1.36 4.69
N PHE A 66 7.77 0.92 3.91
CA PHE A 66 7.41 1.58 2.66
C PHE A 66 6.28 2.58 2.92
N LEU A 67 6.43 3.80 2.41
CA LEU A 67 5.43 4.86 2.51
C LEU A 67 4.87 5.13 1.10
N PRO A 68 3.65 4.67 0.78
CA PRO A 68 3.04 4.92 -0.52
C PRO A 68 2.93 6.41 -0.85
N GLU A 69 2.89 6.75 -2.13
CA GLU A 69 2.59 8.10 -2.57
C GLU A 69 1.30 8.64 -1.90
N LYS A 70 1.26 9.95 -1.62
CA LYS A 70 0.21 10.64 -0.85
C LYS A 70 0.18 10.30 0.64
N THR A 71 1.10 9.47 1.15
CA THR A 71 1.27 9.31 2.61
C THR A 71 1.55 10.66 3.26
N GLN A 72 0.80 10.98 4.30
CA GLN A 72 0.99 12.17 5.10
C GLN A 72 1.87 11.84 6.32
N ILE A 73 2.76 12.76 6.66
CA ILE A 73 3.66 12.66 7.80
C ILE A 73 3.44 13.89 8.66
N ARG A 74 3.28 13.72 9.97
CA ARG A 74 3.20 14.84 10.91
C ARG A 74 4.10 14.63 12.12
N MET A 75 4.42 15.74 12.77
CA MET A 75 5.05 15.75 14.09
C MET A 75 4.48 16.91 14.89
N GLN A 76 4.21 16.69 16.18
CA GLN A 76 3.89 17.76 17.11
C GLN A 76 5.16 18.19 17.83
N TYR A 77 5.44 19.49 17.83
CA TYR A 77 6.54 20.05 18.60
C TYR A 77 6.15 21.42 19.16
N ARG A 78 6.37 21.62 20.47
CA ARG A 78 6.02 22.86 21.20
C ARG A 78 4.60 23.36 20.90
N GLY A 79 3.62 22.46 20.91
CA GLY A 79 2.21 22.76 20.66
C GLY A 79 1.83 23.02 19.20
N THR A 80 2.78 22.97 18.26
CA THR A 80 2.52 23.16 16.82
C THR A 80 2.63 21.84 16.07
N TYR A 81 1.75 21.61 15.09
CA TYR A 81 1.84 20.49 14.17
C TYR A 81 2.55 20.89 12.88
N PHE A 82 3.50 20.07 12.47
CA PHE A 82 4.24 20.20 11.23
C PHE A 82 3.88 19.05 10.31
N TYR A 83 3.75 19.33 9.01
CA TYR A 83 3.26 18.37 8.03
C TYR A 83 4.21 18.25 6.85
N ALA A 84 4.46 17.02 6.44
CA ALA A 84 5.14 16.65 5.20
C ALA A 84 4.27 15.60 4.46
N LYS A 85 4.55 15.37 3.18
CA LYS A 85 3.85 14.38 2.37
C LYS A 85 4.81 13.63 1.46
N VAL A 86 4.49 12.40 1.13
CA VAL A 86 5.19 11.66 0.08
C VAL A 86 4.62 12.06 -1.28
N GLU A 87 5.48 12.58 -2.14
CA GLU A 87 5.19 12.87 -3.55
C GLU A 87 6.15 12.06 -4.40
N SER A 88 5.62 11.24 -5.31
CA SER A 88 6.40 10.26 -6.07
C SER A 88 7.29 9.40 -5.13
N ASP A 89 8.59 9.63 -5.14
CA ASP A 89 9.62 8.88 -4.41
C ASP A 89 10.31 9.70 -3.30
N ALA A 90 9.77 10.87 -2.95
CA ALA A 90 10.37 11.79 -1.97
C ALA A 90 9.37 12.22 -0.89
N ILE A 91 9.88 12.44 0.33
CA ILE A 91 9.13 13.16 1.36
C ILE A 91 9.37 14.65 1.15
N ILE A 92 8.30 15.41 0.95
CA ILE A 92 8.32 16.85 0.70
C ILE A 92 7.86 17.58 1.96
N TYR A 93 8.72 18.46 2.46
CA TYR A 93 8.45 19.38 3.56
C TYR A 93 8.80 20.80 3.11
N GLN A 94 7.83 21.72 3.19
CA GLN A 94 8.01 23.12 2.76
C GLN A 94 8.58 23.25 1.32
N GLY A 95 8.12 22.37 0.42
CA GLY A 95 8.55 22.36 -0.99
C GLY A 95 9.94 21.77 -1.24
N LYS A 96 10.60 21.19 -0.23
CA LYS A 96 11.91 20.55 -0.36
C LYS A 96 11.86 19.08 -0.01
N SER A 97 12.61 18.27 -0.77
CA SER A 97 12.84 16.87 -0.44
C SER A 97 13.67 16.76 0.85
N ILE A 98 13.23 15.88 1.75
CA ILE A 98 13.84 15.70 3.07
C ILE A 98 13.77 14.23 3.50
N SER A 99 14.77 13.74 4.24
CA SER A 99 14.67 12.44 4.89
C SER A 99 13.87 12.52 6.21
N PRO A 100 13.32 11.39 6.71
CA PRO A 100 12.60 11.37 7.99
C PRO A 100 13.40 11.90 9.18
N GLY A 101 14.69 11.54 9.27
CA GLY A 101 15.59 12.03 10.31
C GLY A 101 15.84 13.53 10.20
N GLN A 102 16.06 14.03 8.98
CA GLN A 102 16.21 15.46 8.74
C GLN A 102 14.92 16.22 9.05
N LEU A 103 13.74 15.66 8.76
CA LEU A 103 12.45 16.27 9.08
C LEU A 103 12.31 16.48 10.59
N ALA A 104 12.51 15.41 11.37
CA ALA A 104 12.46 15.49 12.83
C ALA A 104 13.45 16.53 13.37
N ASN A 105 14.71 16.47 12.90
CA ASN A 105 15.75 17.40 13.35
C ASN A 105 15.50 18.84 12.92
N THR A 106 14.91 19.07 11.75
CA THR A 106 14.56 20.42 11.25
C THR A 106 13.46 21.03 12.09
N ILE A 107 12.46 20.24 12.49
CA ILE A 107 11.35 20.69 13.33
C ILE A 107 11.83 21.02 14.75
N THR A 108 12.71 20.19 15.33
CA THR A 108 13.13 20.32 16.73
C THR A 108 14.44 21.07 16.94
N GLN A 109 15.16 21.39 15.86
CA GLN A 109 16.52 21.95 15.90
C GLN A 109 17.49 21.13 16.78
N SER A 110 17.30 19.81 16.83
CA SER A 110 18.05 18.89 17.69
C SER A 110 18.07 17.48 17.10
N ASN A 111 18.96 16.61 17.56
CA ASN A 111 19.01 15.23 17.09
C ASN A 111 17.88 14.40 17.71
N ARG A 112 16.96 13.91 16.87
CA ARG A 112 15.73 13.22 17.28
C ARG A 112 15.58 11.88 16.57
N ASN A 113 14.86 10.98 17.23
CA ASN A 113 14.54 9.69 16.65
C ASN A 113 13.21 9.79 15.89
N ALA A 114 13.31 9.93 14.58
CA ALA A 114 12.16 10.03 13.69
C ALA A 114 11.16 8.87 13.86
N TRP A 115 11.58 7.66 14.21
CA TRP A 115 10.65 6.54 14.44
C TRP A 115 9.68 6.80 15.59
N ARG A 116 10.16 7.49 16.64
CA ARG A 116 9.39 7.77 17.86
C ARG A 116 8.62 9.08 17.81
N ASP A 117 9.05 9.98 16.93
CA ASP A 117 8.55 11.36 16.88
C ASP A 117 7.60 11.62 15.70
N LEU A 118 7.76 10.89 14.59
CA LEU A 118 6.92 11.05 13.40
C LEU A 118 5.68 10.17 13.48
N TRP A 119 4.57 10.75 13.06
CA TRP A 119 3.29 10.10 12.85
C TRP A 119 3.01 9.99 11.36
N ILE A 120 2.51 8.84 10.94
CA ILE A 120 2.24 8.47 9.57
C ILE A 120 0.74 8.27 9.40
N LYS A 121 0.20 8.77 8.29
CA LYS A 121 -1.13 8.43 7.80
C LYS A 121 -1.02 8.08 6.33
N ARG A 122 -1.01 6.78 6.03
CA ARG A 122 -1.04 6.25 4.66
C ARG A 122 -2.41 6.55 4.04
N PRO A 123 -2.55 6.50 2.71
CA PRO A 123 -3.82 6.77 2.05
C PRO A 123 -5.00 5.91 2.56
N VAL A 124 -4.71 4.67 2.98
CA VAL A 124 -5.69 3.72 3.52
C VAL A 124 -5.88 3.81 5.04
N ASP A 125 -5.01 4.53 5.76
CA ASP A 125 -5.12 4.61 7.21
C ASP A 125 -6.26 5.57 7.60
N HIS A 126 -7.18 5.13 8.46
CA HIS A 126 -8.21 5.99 9.03
C HIS A 126 -7.62 6.99 10.04
N GLU A 127 -6.70 6.52 10.86
CA GLU A 127 -6.07 7.26 11.96
C GLU A 127 -4.56 7.42 11.76
N TRP A 128 -3.98 8.41 12.44
CA TRP A 128 -2.53 8.58 12.48
C TRP A 128 -1.90 7.52 13.37
N LYS A 129 -0.81 6.89 12.91
CA LYS A 129 -0.03 5.91 13.67
C LYS A 129 1.41 6.40 13.87
N LEU A 130 2.09 5.97 14.93
CA LEU A 130 3.52 6.25 15.07
C LEU A 130 4.30 5.51 13.98
N ALA A 131 5.37 6.13 13.47
CA ALA A 131 6.23 5.52 12.47
C ALA A 131 6.82 4.19 12.95
N ASP A 132 7.14 4.07 14.24
CA ASP A 132 7.61 2.82 14.84
C ASP A 132 6.55 1.70 14.83
N ASP A 133 5.27 2.05 15.01
CA ASP A 133 4.16 1.09 14.94
C ASP A 133 3.98 0.59 13.50
N CYS A 134 3.94 1.51 12.53
CA CYS A 134 3.85 1.15 11.11
C CYS A 134 5.01 0.23 10.69
N ARG A 135 6.22 0.50 11.20
CA ARG A 135 7.39 -0.34 10.94
C ARG A 135 7.23 -1.76 11.47
N ARG A 136 6.66 -1.93 12.66
CA ARG A 136 6.40 -3.26 13.26
C ARG A 136 5.31 -4.01 12.49
N GLU A 137 4.19 -3.34 12.20
CA GLU A 137 3.09 -3.92 11.41
C GLU A 137 3.56 -4.51 10.07
N GLN A 138 4.44 -3.79 9.36
CA GLN A 138 4.95 -4.24 8.06
C GLN A 138 5.89 -5.45 8.18
N LEU A 139 6.70 -5.52 9.25
CA LEU A 139 7.58 -6.68 9.49
C LEU A 139 6.78 -7.94 9.85
N ASP A 140 5.71 -7.77 10.63
CA ASP A 140 4.81 -8.87 11.01
C ASP A 140 4.00 -9.39 9.81
N SER A 141 3.53 -8.48 8.96
CA SER A 141 2.81 -8.82 7.72
C SER A 141 3.71 -9.56 6.71
N GLY A 142 5.00 -9.25 6.66
CA GLY A 142 5.98 -9.96 5.84
C GLY A 142 6.27 -11.39 6.30
N HIS A 143 5.95 -11.75 7.55
CA HIS A 143 6.09 -13.12 8.07
C HIS A 143 4.89 -14.02 7.77
N GLN A 144 3.73 -13.47 7.38
CA GLN A 144 2.51 -14.25 7.11
C GLN A 144 2.37 -14.72 5.65
N THR A 145 3.28 -14.34 4.75
CA THR A 145 3.21 -14.71 3.31
C THR A 145 4.02 -15.98 2.97
N VAL A 146 4.54 -16.70 3.96
CA VAL A 146 5.27 -17.96 3.73
C VAL A 146 4.48 -19.11 4.35
N VAL A 147 3.43 -19.57 3.65
CA VAL A 147 2.81 -20.89 3.88
C VAL A 147 2.44 -21.49 2.53
#